data_AF-A0A0C2VQR1-F1
#
_entry.id   AF-A0A0C2VQR1-F1
#
_cell.length_a   1.000
_cell.length_b   1.000
_cell.length_c   1.000
_cell.angle_alpha   90.00
_cell.angle_beta   90.00
_cell.angle_gamma   90.00
#
_symmetry.space_group_name_H-M   'P 1'
#
loop_
_entity.id
_entity.type
_entity.pdbx_description
1 polymer ?
#
loop_
_entity_poly.entity_id
_entity_poly.type
_entity_poly.pdbx_seq_one_letter_code
_entity_poly.pdbx_strand_id
1 'polypeptide(L)'
;MQIKIEALLLDKKTIKKATQHYFIERNTESKYPCIDLLAWQWNISLLESFTYLMLHRACLRYGAPITLKKLCKLLKIKKKKFSHQLRLMLYLQFAEKQNLIIKYYPSCTKISRIAYSLTQLSKS
;
A
#
# COMPACT_ATOMS: atom_id res chain seq x y z
N MET A 1 15.80 -12.77 -2.09
CA MET A 1 14.72 -12.80 -3.11
C MET A 1 14.49 -11.39 -3.64
N GLN A 2 15.08 -11.05 -4.80
CA GLN A 2 14.83 -9.75 -5.44
C GLN A 2 13.39 -9.73 -5.92
N ILE A 3 12.54 -8.94 -5.27
CA ILE A 3 11.21 -8.69 -5.80
C ILE A 3 11.43 -7.95 -7.13
N LYS A 4 11.28 -8.65 -8.26
CA LYS A 4 11.16 -7.99 -9.57
C LYS A 4 9.79 -7.32 -9.58
N ILE A 5 9.69 -6.15 -8.96
CA ILE A 5 8.43 -5.45 -8.85
C ILE A 5 8.17 -4.71 -10.17
N GLU A 6 7.88 -5.48 -11.22
CA GLU A 6 7.34 -4.93 -12.48
C GLU A 6 6.07 -4.10 -12.21
N ALA A 7 5.38 -4.40 -11.11
CA ALA A 7 4.27 -3.62 -10.59
C ALA A 7 4.64 -2.17 -10.14
N LEU A 8 5.92 -1.88 -9.85
CA LEU A 8 6.43 -0.52 -9.63
C LEU A 8 6.63 0.25 -10.92
N LEU A 9 6.66 -0.43 -12.07
CA LEU A 9 6.79 0.19 -13.38
C LEU A 9 5.46 0.71 -13.92
N LEU A 10 4.32 0.37 -13.28
CA LEU A 10 3.02 0.88 -13.70
C LEU A 10 3.06 2.41 -13.75
N ASP A 11 2.59 3.03 -14.83
CA ASP A 11 2.61 4.48 -14.91
C ASP A 11 1.53 5.09 -13.98
N LYS A 12 1.59 6.41 -13.79
CA LYS A 12 0.67 7.15 -12.90
C LYS A 12 -0.80 6.98 -13.32
N LYS A 13 -1.11 6.89 -14.63
CA LYS A 13 -2.48 6.69 -15.13
C LYS A 13 -2.95 5.28 -14.81
N THR A 14 -2.09 4.28 -15.00
CA THR A 14 -2.40 2.89 -14.68
C THR A 14 -2.70 2.70 -13.19
N ILE A 15 -1.92 3.32 -12.31
CA ILE A 15 -2.22 3.31 -10.88
C ILE A 15 -3.57 3.95 -10.56
N LYS A 16 -3.88 5.09 -11.17
CA LYS A 16 -5.18 5.73 -10.95
C LYS A 16 -6.34 4.79 -11.34
N LYS A 17 -6.21 4.07 -12.45
CA LYS A 17 -7.18 3.07 -12.90
C LYS A 17 -7.24 1.87 -11.94
N ALA A 18 -6.09 1.37 -11.49
CA ALA A 18 -6.00 0.26 -10.54
C ALA A 18 -6.59 0.63 -9.16
N THR A 19 -6.35 1.85 -8.65
CA THR A 19 -7.00 2.34 -7.42
C THR A 19 -8.51 2.38 -7.57
N GLN A 20 -9.01 2.84 -8.72
CA GLN A 20 -10.44 2.86 -8.97
C GLN A 20 -11.03 1.44 -8.97
N HIS A 21 -10.44 0.53 -9.75
CA HIS A 21 -10.91 -0.86 -9.92
C HIS A 21 -10.83 -1.68 -8.62
N TYR A 22 -9.63 -1.78 -8.02
CA TYR A 22 -9.42 -2.63 -6.85
C TYR A 22 -9.88 -1.98 -5.56
N PHE A 23 -9.53 -0.72 -5.33
CA PHE A 23 -9.71 -0.13 -4.01
C PHE A 23 -11.07 0.57 -3.83
N ILE A 24 -11.54 1.31 -4.85
CA ILE A 24 -12.80 2.06 -4.78
C ILE A 24 -13.99 1.17 -5.13
N GLU A 25 -13.96 0.51 -6.28
CA GLU A 25 -15.03 -0.37 -6.79
C GLU A 25 -15.05 -1.74 -6.10
N ARG A 26 -13.92 -2.15 -5.48
CA ARG A 26 -13.73 -3.47 -4.86
C ARG A 26 -13.83 -4.62 -5.86
N ASN A 27 -13.50 -4.37 -7.12
CA ASN A 27 -13.46 -5.45 -8.09
C ASN A 27 -12.23 -6.32 -7.78
N THR A 28 -12.46 -7.62 -7.63
CA THR A 28 -11.43 -8.64 -7.40
C THR A 28 -11.01 -9.36 -8.68
N GLU A 29 -11.58 -8.99 -9.82
CA GLU A 29 -11.13 -9.47 -11.13
C GLU A 29 -9.72 -8.95 -11.41
N SER A 30 -8.83 -9.90 -11.73
CA SER A 30 -7.49 -9.64 -12.24
C SER A 30 -7.57 -8.75 -13.49
N LYS A 31 -6.84 -7.64 -13.45
CA LYS A 31 -6.74 -6.65 -14.54
C LYS A 31 -5.30 -6.29 -14.85
N TYR A 32 -4.40 -6.49 -13.89
CA TYR A 32 -2.98 -6.25 -14.04
C TYR A 32 -2.22 -7.46 -13.47
N PRO A 33 -1.66 -8.33 -14.33
CA PRO A 33 -1.03 -9.60 -13.92
C PRO A 33 0.03 -9.45 -12.83
N CYS A 34 0.75 -8.33 -12.82
CA CYS A 34 1.77 -8.04 -11.81
C CYS A 34 1.21 -7.93 -10.37
N ILE A 35 -0.05 -7.53 -10.20
CA ILE A 35 -0.70 -7.44 -8.87
C ILE A 35 -1.11 -8.84 -8.41
N ASP A 36 -1.58 -9.68 -9.33
CA ASP A 36 -1.97 -11.06 -9.05
C ASP A 36 -0.77 -11.94 -8.71
N LEU A 37 0.33 -11.77 -9.45
CA LEU A 37 1.59 -12.44 -9.14
C LEU A 37 2.08 -12.11 -7.73
N LEU A 38 2.02 -10.84 -7.33
CA LEU A 38 2.37 -10.42 -5.96
C LEU A 38 1.42 -11.00 -4.92
N ALA A 39 0.12 -11.05 -5.22
CA ALA A 39 -0.88 -11.63 -4.32
C ALA A 39 -0.61 -13.13 -4.11
N TRP A 40 -0.34 -13.86 -5.19
CA TRP A 40 0.00 -15.28 -5.16
C TRP A 40 1.31 -15.55 -4.42
N GLN A 41 2.37 -14.80 -4.76
CA GLN A 41 3.71 -14.95 -4.17
C GLN A 41 3.74 -14.72 -2.65
N TRP A 42 2.90 -13.82 -2.14
CA TRP A 42 2.80 -13.55 -0.71
C TRP A 42 1.62 -14.24 -0.03
N ASN A 43 0.83 -15.03 -0.77
CA ASN A 43 -0.38 -15.67 -0.28
C ASN A 43 -1.32 -14.68 0.43
N ILE A 44 -1.52 -13.51 -0.18
CA ILE A 44 -2.41 -12.45 0.32
C ILE A 44 -3.52 -12.16 -0.69
N SER A 45 -4.55 -11.44 -0.26
CA SER A 45 -5.59 -11.00 -1.18
C SER A 45 -5.04 -9.98 -2.19
N LEU A 46 -5.69 -9.94 -3.35
CA LEU A 46 -5.38 -9.00 -4.42
C LEU A 46 -5.46 -7.53 -3.94
N LEU A 47 -6.39 -7.22 -3.04
CA LEU A 47 -6.56 -5.89 -2.46
C LEU A 47 -5.42 -5.51 -1.50
N GLU A 48 -4.90 -6.47 -0.73
CA GLU A 48 -3.73 -6.29 0.13
C GLU A 48 -2.47 -6.09 -0.72
N SER A 49 -2.29 -6.92 -1.76
CA SER A 49 -1.21 -6.80 -2.75
C SER A 49 -1.19 -5.42 -3.39
N PHE A 50 -2.35 -4.94 -3.84
CA PHE A 50 -2.47 -3.60 -4.40
C PHE A 50 -2.13 -2.50 -3.37
N THR A 51 -2.57 -2.65 -2.12
CA THR A 51 -2.29 -1.68 -1.06
C THR A 51 -0.80 -1.61 -0.73
N TYR A 52 -0.13 -2.76 -0.66
CA TYR A 52 1.32 -2.84 -0.48
C TYR A 52 2.06 -2.14 -1.63
N LEU A 53 1.70 -2.42 -2.88
CA LEU A 53 2.27 -1.78 -4.05
C LEU A 53 2.16 -0.25 -3.97
N MET A 54 0.99 0.24 -3.54
CA MET A 54 0.75 1.67 -3.37
C MET A 54 1.63 2.29 -2.28
N LEU A 55 1.80 1.61 -1.14
CA LEU A 55 2.72 2.05 -0.10
C LEU A 55 4.17 2.04 -0.60
N HIS A 56 4.59 0.96 -1.27
CA HIS A 56 5.95 0.81 -1.77
C HIS A 56 6.33 1.96 -2.72
N ARG A 57 5.44 2.29 -3.64
CA ARG A 57 5.67 3.43 -4.56
C ARG A 57 5.67 4.76 -3.88
N ALA A 58 4.80 4.94 -2.89
CA ALA A 58 4.78 6.15 -2.11
C ALA A 58 6.16 6.32 -1.43
N CYS A 59 6.66 5.27 -0.77
CA CYS A 59 7.95 5.27 -0.08
C CYS A 59 9.11 5.58 -1.04
N LEU A 60 9.14 4.96 -2.23
CA LEU A 60 10.17 5.25 -3.23
C LEU A 60 10.12 6.69 -3.75
N ARG A 61 8.92 7.22 -4.01
CA ARG A 61 8.76 8.55 -4.63
C ARG A 61 8.98 9.69 -3.64
N TYR A 62 8.60 9.50 -2.37
CA TYR A 62 8.50 10.59 -1.40
C TYR A 62 9.35 10.38 -0.14
N GLY A 63 10.17 9.32 -0.12
CA GLY A 63 10.90 8.87 1.06
C GLY A 63 9.99 8.12 2.05
N ALA A 64 10.58 7.13 2.73
CA ALA A 64 10.00 6.51 3.92
C ALA A 64 10.49 7.28 5.16
N PRO A 65 9.70 7.38 6.25
CA PRO A 65 8.39 6.79 6.46
C PRO A 65 7.23 7.64 5.88
N ILE A 66 6.11 7.00 5.54
CA ILE A 66 4.91 7.66 4.99
C ILE A 66 3.73 7.59 5.92
N THR A 67 3.10 8.74 6.17
CA THR A 67 1.89 8.81 7.00
C THR A 67 0.64 8.32 6.27
N LEU A 68 -0.33 7.78 7.02
CA LEU A 68 -1.64 7.39 6.49
C LEU A 68 -2.31 8.52 5.69
N LYS A 69 -2.23 9.76 6.20
CA LYS A 69 -2.79 10.96 5.53
C LYS A 69 -2.19 11.19 4.16
N LYS A 70 -0.87 11.00 4.00
CA LYS A 70 -0.16 11.15 2.73
C LYS A 70 -0.56 10.04 1.77
N LEU A 71 -0.66 8.80 2.25
CA LEU A 71 -1.12 7.66 1.45
C LEU A 71 -2.56 7.83 0.97
N CYS A 72 -3.49 8.25 1.83
CA CYS A 72 -4.87 8.60 1.45
C CYS A 72 -4.90 9.68 0.36
N LYS A 73 -4.05 10.71 0.46
CA LYS A 73 -3.97 11.77 -0.57
C LYS A 73 -3.49 11.22 -1.92
N LEU A 74 -2.53 10.31 -1.92
CA LEU A 74 -2.02 9.65 -3.14
C LEU A 74 -3.09 8.78 -3.80
N LEU A 75 -3.85 8.04 -2.99
CA LEU A 75 -4.98 7.22 -3.42
C LEU A 75 -6.23 8.06 -3.78
N LYS A 76 -6.16 9.38 -3.69
CA LYS A 76 -7.29 10.31 -3.89
C LYS A 76 -8.51 9.94 -3.04
N ILE A 77 -8.29 9.34 -1.88
CA ILE A 77 -9.33 9.06 -0.90
C ILE A 77 -9.76 10.40 -0.32
N LYS A 78 -10.98 10.84 -0.64
CA LYS A 78 -11.56 12.06 -0.08
C LYS A 78 -11.59 11.94 1.45
N LYS A 79 -11.17 13.00 2.17
CA LYS A 79 -11.15 13.05 3.65
C LYS A 79 -12.48 12.64 4.32
N LYS A 80 -13.62 12.81 3.63
CA LYS A 80 -14.96 12.47 4.14
C LYS A 80 -15.34 10.99 3.99
N LYS A 81 -14.53 10.15 3.33
CA LYS A 81 -14.82 8.71 3.14
C LYS A 81 -14.13 7.88 4.23
N PHE A 82 -14.66 7.94 5.45
CA PHE A 82 -14.15 7.18 6.59
C PHE A 82 -13.97 5.69 6.29
N SER A 83 -14.94 5.07 5.59
CA SER A 83 -14.89 3.66 5.18
C SER A 83 -13.67 3.31 4.34
N HIS A 84 -13.22 4.20 3.46
CA HIS A 84 -12.03 3.97 2.63
C HIS A 84 -10.75 4.11 3.44
N GLN A 85 -10.71 5.05 4.38
CA GLN A 85 -9.56 5.21 5.28
C GLN A 85 -9.44 4.01 6.22
N LEU A 86 -10.55 3.54 6.79
CA LEU A 86 -10.59 2.35 7.63
C LEU A 86 -10.11 1.11 6.86
N ARG A 87 -10.58 0.94 5.62
CA ARG A 87 -10.15 -0.16 4.74
C ARG A 87 -8.64 -0.13 4.48
N LEU A 88 -8.09 1.05 4.17
CA LEU A 88 -6.66 1.21 3.98
C LEU A 88 -5.88 0.82 5.26
N MET A 89 -6.38 1.22 6.43
CA MET A 89 -5.77 0.86 7.71
C MET A 89 -5.78 -0.66 7.94
N LEU A 90 -6.87 -1.35 7.62
CA LEU A 90 -6.96 -2.82 7.74
C LEU A 90 -5.94 -3.52 6.84
N TYR A 91 -5.85 -3.13 5.56
CA TYR A 91 -4.86 -3.74 4.66
C TYR A 91 -3.42 -3.47 5.08
N LEU A 92 -3.13 -2.28 5.64
CA LEU A 92 -1.81 -1.99 6.20
C LEU A 92 -1.53 -2.84 7.45
N GLN A 93 -2.55 -3.14 8.27
CA GLN A 93 -2.41 -4.04 9.41
C GLN A 93 -2.12 -5.48 8.97
N PHE A 94 -2.72 -5.96 7.88
CA PHE A 94 -2.37 -7.26 7.31
C PHE A 94 -0.93 -7.28 6.78
N ALA A 95 -0.52 -6.25 6.04
CA ALA A 95 0.86 -6.15 5.57
C ALA A 95 1.88 -6.10 6.73
N GLU A 96 1.52 -5.48 7.85
CA GLU A 96 2.35 -5.50 9.07
C GLU A 96 2.44 -6.90 9.67
N LYS A 97 1.33 -7.64 9.79
CA LYS A 97 1.33 -9.03 10.28
C LYS A 97 2.20 -9.96 9.43
N GLN A 98 2.30 -9.67 8.13
CA GLN A 98 3.15 -10.41 7.18
C GLN A 98 4.61 -9.92 7.17
N ASN A 99 5.02 -9.05 8.11
CA ASN A 99 6.34 -8.43 8.18
C ASN A 99 6.75 -7.68 6.90
N LEU A 100 5.80 -7.24 6.07
CA LEU A 100 6.06 -6.50 4.83
C LEU A 100 6.31 -5.01 5.09
N ILE A 101 5.76 -4.48 6.19
CA ILE A 101 5.85 -3.07 6.56
C ILE A 101 6.11 -2.91 8.06
N ILE A 102 6.73 -1.80 8.44
CA ILE A 102 6.98 -1.41 9.83
C ILE A 102 6.18 -0.15 10.15
N LYS A 103 5.45 -0.16 11.27
CA LYS A 103 4.77 1.03 11.82
C LYS A 103 5.70 1.83 12.72
N TYR A 104 5.74 3.14 12.49
CA TYR A 104 6.45 4.11 13.32
C TYR A 104 5.44 5.01 14.03
N TYR A 105 5.66 5.20 15.32
CA TYR A 105 4.95 6.18 16.13
C TYR A 105 5.94 7.29 16.48
N PRO A 106 5.98 8.40 15.73
CA PRO A 106 6.87 9.51 16.05
C PRO A 106 6.51 10.03 17.45
N SER A 107 7.44 9.88 18.38
CA SER A 107 7.33 10.23 19.79
C SER A 107 7.50 11.73 19.99
N CYS A 108 6.56 12.56 19.52
CA CYS A 108 6.60 14.00 19.84
C CYS A 108 5.29 14.80 19.65
N THR A 109 4.11 14.17 19.51
CA THR A 109 2.85 14.94 19.46
C THR A 109 1.69 14.24 20.18
N LYS A 110 0.81 15.02 20.83
CA LYS A 110 -0.43 14.59 21.54
C LYS A 110 -1.36 13.69 20.72
N ILE A 111 -1.20 13.66 19.39
CA ILE A 111 -1.81 12.70 18.49
C ILE A 111 -0.66 12.08 17.69
N SER A 112 -0.30 10.83 17.99
CA SER A 112 0.77 10.12 17.31
C SER A 112 0.41 9.91 15.83
N ARG A 113 1.18 10.54 14.92
CA ARG A 113 0.98 10.37 13.48
C ARG A 113 1.58 9.04 13.05
N ILE A 114 0.75 8.00 12.91
CA ILE A 114 1.20 6.69 12.39
C ILE A 114 1.83 6.89 11.01
N ALA A 115 3.07 6.43 10.89
CA ALA A 115 3.80 6.38 9.64
C ALA A 115 4.27 4.95 9.34
N TYR A 116 4.47 4.64 8.08
CA TYR A 116 4.77 3.31 7.59
C TYR A 116 6.04 3.35 6.75
N SER A 117 6.94 2.39 6.97
CA SER A 117 8.05 2.10 6.05
C SER A 117 7.94 0.66 5.57
N LEU A 118 8.61 0.37 4.46
CA LEU A 118 8.80 -1.00 4.02
C LEU A 118 9.81 -1.67 4.95
N THR A 119 9.58 -2.92 5.31
CA THR A 119 10.62 -3.74 5.93
C THR A 119 11.75 -3.86 4.92
N GLN A 120 12.99 -3.48 5.29
CA GLN A 120 14.13 -3.85 4.47
C GLN A 120 14.16 -5.37 4.44
N LEU A 121 13.92 -5.99 3.28
CA LEU A 121 14.30 -7.37 3.04
C LEU A 121 15.83 -7.39 3.19
N SER A 122 16.29 -7.63 4.41
CA SER A 122 17.69 -7.81 4.73
C SER A 122 18.23 -8.84 3.74
N LYS A 123 19.24 -8.41 2.98
CA LYS A 123 20.09 -9.31 2.23
C LYS A 123 20.60 -10.36 3.21
N SER A 124 20.18 -11.59 3.02
CA SER A 124 20.83 -12.79 3.52
C SER A 124 21.06 -13.67 2.31
#